data_AF-A0A2A9HIB7-F1
#
_entry.id   AF-A0A2A9HIB7-F1
#
_cell.length_a   1.000
_cell.length_b   1.000
_cell.length_c   1.000
_cell.angle_alpha   90.00
_cell.angle_beta   90.00
_cell.angle_gamma   90.00
#
_symmetry.space_group_name_H-M   'P 1'
#
loop_
_entity.id
_entity.type
_entity.pdbx_description
1 polymer ?
#
loop_
_entity_poly.entity_id
_entity_poly.type
_entity_poly.pdbx_seq_one_letter_code
_entity_poly.pdbx_strand_id
1 'polypeptide(L)'
;MLRWFSLVAFAAVLVAVPACDRGSGEGGPAAVPLPPAYAEMLAQVAAERGLAPPSTLRIGVVSRDRLADILGGEITRDAARMDRLTTVYRLLGLLPEGIDYAAASRSGLDDAVGAFYVPGKREVWLVRNGPLPGSPAELEPWEQRLLAHEFAHAIQDYHFDIPALERTARTTDAWLALRALLEGDATWTESRWTATVLLPRLASAAALQPPAASAAPPPAIAREVNFQYVNGTEWVALLRGSGPAAVDRLLRDASPLATALVLHPDLPRTGWTPSGAAIPPGAPAEGWQANDSDSLGEFLLASYLQSALPALPSFQAAAGWAADTIQLYRTADGRPAMAWRIRFQDAKEAGEFASRHRELLERRADRLTQRPGMLTADRRDSVTVVQLEPQGNEVTLIFAGQSDAAEALARYLLNR
;
A
#
# COMPACT_ATOMS: atom_id res chain seq x y z
N MET A 1 -1.37 -26.49 -9.50
CA MET A 1 0.08 -26.32 -9.22
C MET A 1 0.41 -24.85 -8.92
N LEU A 2 -0.38 -24.19 -8.05
CA LEU A 2 -0.24 -22.74 -7.73
C LEU A 2 0.01 -22.49 -6.22
N ARG A 3 0.41 -23.51 -5.46
CA ARG A 3 0.55 -23.43 -3.99
C ARG A 3 2.00 -23.49 -3.49
N TRP A 4 2.99 -23.31 -4.38
CA TRP A 4 4.42 -23.54 -4.08
C TRP A 4 5.31 -22.33 -4.40
N PHE A 5 4.84 -21.12 -4.06
CA PHE A 5 5.70 -19.93 -3.97
C PHE A 5 5.33 -19.18 -2.71
N SER A 6 5.79 -19.69 -1.57
CA SER A 6 5.63 -19.05 -0.27
C SER A 6 6.55 -17.82 -0.16
N LEU A 7 5.93 -16.67 0.10
CA LEU A 7 6.43 -15.58 0.95
C LEU A 7 7.86 -15.08 0.68
N VAL A 8 8.10 -14.55 -0.51
CA VAL A 8 9.01 -13.40 -0.66
C VAL A 8 8.28 -12.41 -1.55
N ALA A 9 7.65 -11.40 -0.94
CA ALA A 9 7.13 -10.28 -1.72
C ALA A 9 8.34 -9.52 -2.25
N PHE A 10 8.50 -9.52 -3.57
CA PHE A 10 9.50 -8.71 -4.24
C PHE A 10 8.97 -7.29 -4.28
N ALA A 11 9.76 -6.35 -3.81
CA ALA A 11 9.38 -4.97 -3.93
C ALA A 11 10.07 -4.36 -5.14
N ALA A 12 9.28 -4.10 -6.18
CA ALA A 12 9.55 -3.03 -7.10
C ALA A 12 9.22 -1.74 -6.38
N VAL A 13 10.25 -0.95 -6.03
CA VAL A 13 10.05 0.20 -5.16
C VAL A 13 9.78 1.45 -6.00
N LEU A 14 8.58 2.02 -5.86
CA LEU A 14 8.39 3.45 -6.05
C LEU A 14 8.88 4.15 -4.78
N VAL A 15 10.17 4.50 -4.75
CA VAL A 15 10.82 5.05 -3.55
C VAL A 15 10.64 6.57 -3.53
N ALA A 16 10.08 7.10 -2.45
CA ALA A 16 10.36 8.47 -2.01
C ALA A 16 11.55 8.41 -1.02
N VAL A 17 12.76 8.74 -1.49
CA VAL A 17 13.95 8.87 -0.61
C VAL A 17 13.87 10.23 0.11
N PRO A 18 14.66 10.56 1.15
CA PRO A 18 14.89 11.96 1.53
C PRO A 18 16.13 12.52 0.83
N ALA A 19 16.07 13.76 0.36
CA ALA A 19 17.21 14.43 -0.26
C ALA A 19 18.28 14.74 0.80
N CYS A 20 19.37 13.99 0.80
CA CYS A 20 20.62 14.43 1.43
C CYS A 20 21.39 15.24 0.40
N ASP A 21 21.53 16.54 0.64
CA ASP A 21 22.31 17.43 -0.20
C ASP A 21 23.79 17.05 -0.10
N ARG A 22 24.33 16.38 -1.14
CA ARG A 22 25.76 16.13 -1.30
C ARG A 22 26.22 16.75 -2.60
N GLY A 23 27.24 17.61 -2.45
CA GLY A 23 27.75 18.52 -3.47
C GLY A 23 28.18 17.84 -4.79
N SER A 24 27.99 18.61 -5.85
CA SER A 24 28.34 18.35 -7.23
C SER A 24 29.85 18.25 -7.44
N GLY A 25 30.30 17.15 -8.05
CA GLY A 25 31.71 16.95 -8.41
C GLY A 25 32.00 15.92 -9.51
N GLU A 26 31.13 14.93 -9.72
CA GLU A 26 31.27 13.95 -10.81
C GLU A 26 29.92 13.77 -11.51
N GLY A 27 29.93 13.61 -12.84
CA GLY A 27 28.70 13.41 -13.63
C GLY A 27 27.87 12.26 -13.06
N GLY A 28 26.62 12.56 -12.69
CA GLY A 28 25.75 11.60 -12.03
C GLY A 28 25.43 10.37 -12.91
N PRO A 29 24.87 9.30 -12.32
CA PRO A 29 24.42 8.15 -13.08
C PRO A 29 23.45 8.59 -14.17
N ALA A 30 23.61 8.07 -15.40
CA ALA A 30 22.77 8.42 -16.54
C ALA A 30 22.17 7.16 -17.17
N ALA A 31 20.86 7.17 -17.41
CA ALA A 31 20.21 6.16 -18.21
C ALA A 31 20.58 6.34 -19.68
N VAL A 32 20.63 5.25 -20.45
CA VAL A 32 20.89 5.21 -21.90
C VAL A 32 19.68 4.64 -22.64
N PRO A 33 19.53 4.85 -23.97
CA PRO A 33 18.54 4.13 -24.75
C PRO A 33 18.66 2.61 -24.55
N LEU A 34 17.53 1.92 -24.49
CA LEU A 34 17.49 0.48 -24.22
C LEU A 34 18.31 -0.31 -25.27
N PRO A 35 19.36 -1.05 -24.87
CA PRO A 35 20.14 -1.84 -25.82
C PRO A 35 19.32 -2.97 -26.45
N PRO A 36 19.68 -3.48 -27.64
CA PRO A 36 18.89 -4.47 -28.37
C PRO A 36 18.48 -5.72 -27.57
N ALA A 37 19.40 -6.29 -26.78
CA ALA A 37 19.11 -7.47 -25.96
C ALA A 37 18.08 -7.20 -24.86
N TYR A 38 18.11 -6.00 -24.27
CA TYR A 38 17.11 -5.56 -23.28
C TYR A 38 15.78 -5.24 -23.95
N ALA A 39 15.79 -4.66 -25.17
CA ALA A 39 14.60 -4.41 -25.96
C ALA A 39 13.90 -5.71 -26.38
N GLU A 40 14.66 -6.77 -26.67
CA GLU A 40 14.11 -8.11 -26.92
C GLU A 40 13.38 -8.66 -25.69
N MET A 41 14.00 -8.55 -24.50
CA MET A 41 13.35 -8.95 -23.26
C MET A 41 12.09 -8.12 -22.98
N LEU A 42 12.13 -6.79 -23.18
CA LEU A 42 10.95 -5.93 -23.08
C LEU A 42 9.84 -6.38 -24.04
N ALA A 43 10.18 -6.76 -25.27
CA ALA A 43 9.21 -7.28 -26.24
C ALA A 43 8.59 -8.62 -25.79
N GLN A 44 9.37 -9.50 -25.16
CA GLN A 44 8.86 -10.74 -24.57
C GLN A 44 7.88 -10.46 -23.41
N VAL A 45 8.22 -9.54 -22.50
CA VAL A 45 7.35 -9.12 -21.39
C VAL A 45 6.07 -8.47 -21.94
N ALA A 46 6.19 -7.62 -22.96
CA ALA A 46 5.07 -6.98 -23.64
C ALA A 46 4.13 -8.01 -24.30
N ALA A 47 4.67 -9.08 -24.89
CA ALA A 47 3.88 -10.17 -25.43
C ALA A 47 3.06 -10.89 -24.34
N GLU A 48 3.65 -11.12 -23.16
CA GLU A 48 2.93 -11.71 -22.03
C GLU A 48 1.85 -10.76 -21.46
N ARG A 49 2.14 -9.45 -21.43
CA ARG A 49 1.19 -8.43 -20.96
C ARG A 49 0.03 -8.22 -21.94
N GLY A 50 0.27 -8.42 -23.23
CA GLY A 50 -0.67 -8.15 -24.32
C GLY A 50 -0.75 -6.67 -24.72
N LEU A 51 0.29 -5.88 -24.44
CA LEU A 51 0.36 -4.44 -24.75
C LEU A 51 1.66 -4.11 -25.49
N ALA A 52 1.65 -3.08 -26.33
CA ALA A 52 2.85 -2.69 -27.08
C ALA A 52 3.95 -2.13 -26.14
N PRO A 53 5.23 -2.47 -26.36
CA PRO A 53 6.31 -1.96 -25.53
C PRO A 53 6.60 -0.47 -25.80
N PRO A 54 7.03 0.31 -24.78
CA PRO A 54 7.50 1.68 -24.98
C PRO A 54 8.78 1.73 -25.81
N SER A 55 8.76 2.43 -26.96
CA SER A 55 9.93 2.59 -27.84
C SER A 55 10.99 3.57 -27.32
N THR A 56 10.64 4.36 -26.30
CA THR A 56 11.51 5.40 -25.73
C THR A 56 12.06 5.03 -24.35
N LEU A 57 11.87 3.79 -23.90
CA LEU A 57 12.36 3.33 -22.60
C LEU A 57 13.89 3.45 -22.53
N ARG A 58 14.38 3.90 -21.39
CA ARG A 58 15.81 4.01 -21.10
C ARG A 58 16.17 3.08 -19.94
N ILE A 59 17.43 2.65 -19.90
CA ILE A 59 17.96 1.82 -18.82
C ILE A 59 19.26 2.41 -18.27
N GLY A 60 19.42 2.36 -16.95
CA GLY A 60 20.63 2.79 -16.26
C GLY A 60 21.11 1.77 -15.23
N VAL A 61 22.30 1.99 -14.71
CA VAL A 61 22.84 1.30 -13.53
C VAL A 61 23.15 2.34 -12.47
N VAL A 62 22.78 2.03 -11.23
CA VAL A 62 23.06 2.87 -10.07
C VAL A 62 23.57 1.99 -8.94
N SER A 63 24.62 2.42 -8.25
CA SER A 63 25.08 1.77 -7.04
C SER A 63 24.16 2.10 -5.87
N ARG A 64 24.07 1.21 -4.87
CA ARG A 64 23.15 1.38 -3.72
C ARG A 64 23.34 2.72 -2.99
N ASP A 65 24.59 3.16 -2.83
CA ASP A 65 24.95 4.41 -2.17
C ASP A 65 24.53 5.67 -2.95
N ARG A 66 24.15 5.52 -4.23
CA ARG A 66 23.72 6.60 -5.13
C ARG A 66 22.24 6.55 -5.48
N LEU A 67 21.45 5.65 -4.86
CA LEU A 67 20.00 5.54 -5.10
C LEU A 67 19.25 6.86 -4.90
N ALA A 68 19.65 7.61 -3.86
CA ALA A 68 19.05 8.91 -3.54
C ALA A 68 19.17 9.93 -4.69
N ASP A 69 20.21 9.85 -5.52
CA ASP A 69 20.42 10.77 -6.64
C ASP A 69 19.37 10.57 -7.75
N ILE A 70 18.87 9.34 -7.91
CA ILE A 70 17.86 9.01 -8.91
C ILE A 70 16.45 9.31 -8.40
N LEU A 71 16.21 8.95 -7.14
CA LEU A 71 14.89 8.97 -6.50
C LEU A 71 14.58 10.31 -5.81
N GLY A 72 15.58 11.18 -5.68
CA GLY A 72 15.51 12.48 -4.99
C GLY A 72 14.46 13.47 -5.52
N GLY A 73 13.99 13.30 -6.76
CA GLY A 73 13.02 14.20 -7.38
C GLY A 73 11.54 13.88 -7.13
N GLU A 74 11.20 12.66 -6.72
CA GLU A 74 9.81 12.22 -6.55
C GLU A 74 9.25 12.45 -5.13
N ILE A 75 10.15 12.75 -4.20
CA ILE A 75 9.93 12.94 -2.75
C ILE A 75 8.86 14.00 -2.44
N THR A 76 8.83 15.09 -3.20
CA THR A 76 8.03 16.27 -2.85
C THR A 76 6.54 16.11 -3.11
N ARG A 77 6.12 15.16 -3.97
CA ARG A 77 4.69 15.01 -4.32
C ARG A 77 3.88 14.29 -3.25
N ASP A 78 4.50 13.41 -2.45
CA ASP A 78 3.80 12.58 -1.47
C ASP A 78 4.04 12.95 -0.01
N ALA A 79 4.86 13.96 0.29
CA ALA A 79 5.21 14.33 1.67
C ALA A 79 3.97 14.51 2.58
N ALA A 80 2.94 15.23 2.12
CA ALA A 80 1.72 15.43 2.89
C ALA A 80 0.94 14.12 3.14
N ARG A 81 0.93 13.20 2.17
CA ARG A 81 0.32 11.86 2.33
C ARG A 81 1.13 11.04 3.34
N MET A 82 2.46 11.05 3.24
CA MET A 82 3.35 10.33 4.16
C MET A 82 3.24 10.85 5.60
N ASP A 83 3.12 12.17 5.80
CA ASP A 83 2.90 12.77 7.12
C ASP A 83 1.54 12.39 7.71
N ARG A 84 0.50 12.39 6.87
CA ARG A 84 -0.85 11.94 7.24
C ARG A 84 -0.84 10.48 7.67
N LEU A 85 -0.27 9.59 6.84
CA LEU A 85 -0.16 8.16 7.11
C LEU A 85 0.68 7.89 8.36
N THR A 86 1.78 8.63 8.56
CA THR A 86 2.57 8.57 9.80
C THR A 86 1.71 8.86 11.02
N THR A 87 0.87 9.90 10.96
CA THR A 87 -0.04 10.26 12.06
C THR A 87 -1.08 9.16 12.30
N VAL A 88 -1.77 8.71 11.24
CA VAL A 88 -2.81 7.68 11.31
C VAL A 88 -2.24 6.38 11.88
N TYR A 89 -1.12 5.90 11.36
CA TYR A 89 -0.53 4.63 11.77
C TYR A 89 0.00 4.69 13.20
N ARG A 90 0.51 5.83 13.66
CA ARG A 90 0.89 6.01 15.07
C ARG A 90 -0.33 5.97 15.99
N LEU A 91 -1.42 6.65 15.63
CA LEU A 91 -2.67 6.58 16.39
C LEU A 91 -3.24 5.14 16.45
N LEU A 92 -3.18 4.40 15.35
CA LEU A 92 -3.54 2.98 15.31
C LEU A 92 -2.50 2.06 16.00
N GLY A 93 -1.31 2.58 16.31
CA GLY A 93 -0.15 1.84 16.83
C GLY A 93 0.30 0.72 15.91
N LEU A 94 0.34 1.02 14.62
CA LEU A 94 0.83 0.17 13.54
C LEU A 94 2.30 0.47 13.18
N LEU A 95 2.84 1.59 13.66
CA LEU A 95 4.24 1.96 13.51
C LEU A 95 4.99 1.88 14.85
N PRO A 96 6.24 1.39 14.84
CA PRO A 96 7.14 1.54 15.97
C PRO A 96 7.41 3.00 16.32
N GLU A 97 7.78 3.25 17.58
CA GLU A 97 8.16 4.59 18.04
C GLU A 97 9.38 5.12 17.27
N GLY A 98 9.38 6.42 16.96
CA GLY A 98 10.50 7.08 16.26
C GLY A 98 10.60 6.81 14.76
N ILE A 99 9.83 5.87 14.21
CA ILE A 99 9.81 5.57 12.77
C ILE A 99 8.62 6.29 12.12
N ASP A 100 8.84 6.96 10.99
CA ASP A 100 7.77 7.52 10.15
C ASP A 100 7.34 6.52 9.06
N TYR A 101 6.17 6.74 8.46
CA TYR A 101 5.62 5.81 7.48
C TYR A 101 6.55 5.65 6.27
N ALA A 102 7.20 6.71 5.80
CA ALA A 102 8.11 6.65 4.65
C ALA A 102 9.39 5.84 4.95
N ALA A 103 9.93 5.91 6.16
CA ALA A 103 11.03 5.09 6.63
C ALA A 103 10.59 3.64 6.85
N ALA A 104 9.42 3.41 7.43
CA ALA A 104 8.86 2.07 7.62
C ALA A 104 8.63 1.35 6.28
N SER A 105 8.08 2.05 5.31
CA SER A 105 7.87 1.58 3.93
C SER A 105 9.16 1.46 3.11
N ARG A 106 10.33 1.77 3.70
CA ARG A 106 11.68 1.49 3.15
C ARG A 106 12.41 0.37 3.93
N SER A 107 11.95 0.05 5.13
CA SER A 107 12.59 -0.93 5.99
C SER A 107 12.64 -2.31 5.33
N GLY A 108 13.82 -2.91 5.24
CA GLY A 108 14.03 -4.19 4.57
C GLY A 108 14.11 -4.13 3.05
N LEU A 109 13.90 -2.95 2.44
CA LEU A 109 13.98 -2.75 1.00
C LEU A 109 15.37 -2.36 0.53
N ASP A 110 16.13 -1.63 1.36
CA ASP A 110 17.46 -1.12 1.00
C ASP A 110 18.43 -2.21 0.50
N ASP A 111 18.29 -3.45 1.00
CA ASP A 111 19.07 -4.62 0.56
C ASP A 111 18.38 -5.44 -0.54
N ALA A 112 17.06 -5.36 -0.66
CA ALA A 112 16.26 -6.16 -1.58
C ALA A 112 16.00 -5.48 -2.94
N VAL A 113 16.22 -4.16 -3.07
CA VAL A 113 16.08 -3.48 -4.37
C VAL A 113 17.17 -3.97 -5.32
N GLY A 114 16.79 -4.72 -6.35
CA GLY A 114 17.67 -5.15 -7.45
C GLY A 114 17.43 -4.37 -8.74
N ALA A 115 16.22 -3.84 -8.92
CA ALA A 115 15.85 -2.95 -10.02
C ALA A 115 14.66 -2.06 -9.58
N PHE A 116 14.42 -0.97 -10.31
CA PHE A 116 13.21 -0.15 -10.15
C PHE A 116 12.91 0.65 -11.43
N TYR A 117 11.64 0.89 -11.69
CA TYR A 117 11.14 1.79 -12.75
C TYR A 117 10.77 3.17 -12.19
N VAL A 118 11.03 4.23 -12.97
CA VAL A 118 10.67 5.61 -12.65
C VAL A 118 9.66 6.14 -13.67
N PRO A 119 8.35 6.14 -13.38
CA PRO A 119 7.27 6.52 -14.32
C PRO A 119 7.45 7.90 -14.96
N GLY A 120 7.83 8.91 -14.18
CA GLY A 120 8.02 10.28 -14.70
C GLY A 120 9.21 10.44 -15.64
N LYS A 121 10.24 9.61 -15.50
CA LYS A 121 11.46 9.65 -16.33
C LYS A 121 11.44 8.63 -17.46
N ARG A 122 10.57 7.62 -17.38
CA ARG A 122 10.53 6.45 -18.27
C ARG A 122 11.89 5.76 -18.33
N GLU A 123 12.43 5.52 -17.14
CA GLU A 123 13.74 4.90 -16.94
C GLU A 123 13.59 3.67 -16.05
N VAL A 124 14.24 2.58 -16.43
CA VAL A 124 14.48 1.42 -15.56
C VAL A 124 15.93 1.50 -15.06
N TRP A 125 16.14 1.23 -13.78
CA TRP A 125 17.44 1.26 -13.15
C TRP A 125 17.75 -0.09 -12.53
N LEU A 126 18.93 -0.64 -12.82
CA LEU A 126 19.49 -1.79 -12.11
C LEU A 126 20.34 -1.31 -10.94
N VAL A 127 20.16 -1.93 -9.77
CA VAL A 127 20.86 -1.55 -8.54
C VAL A 127 22.07 -2.45 -8.34
N ARG A 128 23.23 -2.01 -8.85
CA ARG A 128 24.48 -2.78 -8.80
C ARG A 128 25.71 -1.89 -9.00
N ASN A 129 26.87 -2.45 -8.68
CA ASN A 129 28.16 -1.84 -8.97
C ASN A 129 28.64 -2.24 -10.37
N GLY A 130 29.33 -1.32 -11.05
CA GLY A 130 29.90 -1.55 -12.37
C GLY A 130 28.99 -1.13 -13.52
N PRO A 131 29.38 -1.44 -14.77
CA PRO A 131 28.64 -1.02 -15.95
C PRO A 131 27.35 -1.83 -16.14
N LEU A 132 26.47 -1.32 -17.02
CA LEU A 132 25.34 -2.10 -17.55
C LEU A 132 25.88 -3.36 -18.24
N PRO A 133 25.40 -4.56 -17.88
CA PRO A 133 25.75 -5.79 -18.57
C PRO A 133 25.40 -5.71 -20.06
N GLY A 134 26.10 -6.49 -20.89
CA GLY A 134 25.87 -6.48 -22.34
C GLY A 134 24.49 -7.02 -22.74
N SER A 135 23.93 -7.88 -21.89
CA SER A 135 22.65 -8.55 -22.08
C SER A 135 21.98 -8.88 -20.74
N PRO A 136 20.64 -8.96 -20.68
CA PRO A 136 19.94 -9.52 -19.51
C PRO A 136 20.39 -10.94 -19.16
N ALA A 137 20.93 -11.71 -20.10
CA ALA A 137 21.43 -13.07 -19.85
C ALA A 137 22.66 -13.11 -18.93
N GLU A 138 23.35 -11.99 -18.74
CA GLU A 138 24.47 -11.84 -17.80
C GLU A 138 24.01 -11.49 -16.38
N LEU A 139 22.71 -11.26 -16.17
CA LEU A 139 22.10 -11.05 -14.86
C LEU A 139 21.79 -12.40 -14.19
N GLU A 140 21.81 -12.41 -12.86
CA GLU A 140 21.31 -13.57 -12.12
C GLU A 140 19.82 -13.81 -12.43
N PRO A 141 19.32 -15.05 -12.42
CA PRO A 141 17.93 -15.32 -12.81
C PRO A 141 16.89 -14.55 -11.98
N TRP A 142 17.14 -14.33 -10.68
CA TRP A 142 16.26 -13.50 -9.85
C TRP A 142 16.30 -12.01 -10.26
N GLU A 143 17.44 -11.49 -10.74
CA GLU A 143 17.56 -10.13 -11.28
C GLU A 143 16.83 -10.00 -12.62
N GLN A 144 16.90 -11.03 -13.48
CA GLN A 144 16.13 -11.07 -14.73
C GLN A 144 14.63 -11.05 -14.45
N ARG A 145 14.19 -11.82 -13.45
CA ARG A 145 12.80 -11.83 -13.00
C ARG A 145 12.36 -10.44 -12.52
N LEU A 146 13.17 -9.77 -11.68
CA LEU A 146 12.89 -8.40 -11.24
C LEU A 146 12.84 -7.41 -12.41
N LEU A 147 13.77 -7.50 -13.36
CA LEU A 147 13.77 -6.64 -14.54
C LEU A 147 12.51 -6.85 -15.40
N ALA A 148 11.98 -8.09 -15.48
CA ALA A 148 10.70 -8.35 -16.15
C ALA A 148 9.53 -7.65 -15.45
N HIS A 149 9.54 -7.59 -14.11
CA HIS A 149 8.56 -6.83 -13.31
C HIS A 149 8.64 -5.34 -13.63
N GLU A 150 9.84 -4.75 -13.63
CA GLU A 150 10.02 -3.33 -13.95
C GLU A 150 9.65 -2.99 -15.39
N PHE A 151 9.87 -3.92 -16.34
CA PHE A 151 9.37 -3.76 -17.70
C PHE A 151 7.84 -3.81 -17.77
N ALA A 152 7.18 -4.61 -16.94
CA ALA A 152 5.73 -4.59 -16.85
C ALA A 152 5.21 -3.23 -16.36
N HIS A 153 5.85 -2.63 -15.35
CA HIS A 153 5.56 -1.26 -14.91
C HIS A 153 5.80 -0.23 -16.02
N ALA A 154 6.90 -0.33 -16.77
CA ALA A 154 7.17 0.55 -17.89
C ALA A 154 6.11 0.46 -19.01
N ILE A 155 5.58 -0.74 -19.26
CA ILE A 155 4.48 -0.95 -20.19
C ILE A 155 3.18 -0.33 -19.63
N GLN A 156 2.87 -0.55 -18.35
CA GLN A 156 1.70 0.04 -17.71
C GLN A 156 1.72 1.57 -17.80
N ASP A 157 2.83 2.22 -17.42
CA ASP A 157 2.93 3.68 -17.48
C ASP A 157 2.79 4.23 -18.91
N TYR A 158 3.37 3.54 -19.89
CA TYR A 158 3.27 3.93 -21.29
C TYR A 158 1.82 3.93 -21.82
N HIS A 159 0.97 3.03 -21.32
CA HIS A 159 -0.43 2.91 -21.78
C HIS A 159 -1.44 3.64 -20.88
N PHE A 160 -1.13 3.86 -19.61
CA PHE A 160 -2.12 4.29 -18.62
C PHE A 160 -1.71 5.52 -17.79
N ASP A 161 -0.49 6.03 -17.91
CA ASP A 161 0.03 7.17 -17.12
C ASP A 161 -0.15 6.93 -15.61
N ILE A 162 0.75 6.14 -15.01
CA ILE A 162 0.68 5.78 -13.59
C ILE A 162 0.63 7.03 -12.70
N PRO A 163 1.45 8.08 -12.92
CA PRO A 163 1.36 9.32 -12.16
C PRO A 163 0.00 10.01 -12.25
N ALA A 164 -0.75 9.87 -13.35
CA ALA A 164 -2.12 10.35 -13.43
C ALA A 164 -3.08 9.52 -12.59
N LEU A 165 -2.98 8.20 -12.63
CA LEU A 165 -3.80 7.31 -11.81
C LEU A 165 -3.56 7.51 -10.30
N GLU A 166 -2.31 7.65 -9.87
CA GLU A 166 -2.01 7.86 -8.45
C GLU A 166 -2.55 9.19 -7.90
N ARG A 167 -2.73 10.19 -8.77
CA ARG A 167 -3.38 11.47 -8.42
C ARG A 167 -4.90 11.37 -8.30
N THR A 168 -5.54 10.38 -8.93
CA THR A 168 -7.00 10.16 -8.77
C THR A 168 -7.32 9.35 -7.53
N ALA A 169 -6.38 8.53 -7.04
CA ALA A 169 -6.46 7.79 -5.78
C ALA A 169 -6.29 8.72 -4.56
N ARG A 170 -7.36 9.44 -4.21
CA ARG A 170 -7.34 10.49 -3.17
C ARG A 170 -7.35 9.96 -1.74
N THR A 171 -7.84 8.75 -1.53
CA THR A 171 -7.89 8.10 -0.21
C THR A 171 -6.86 6.99 -0.10
N THR A 172 -6.48 6.63 1.11
CA THR A 172 -5.59 5.50 1.40
C THR A 172 -6.19 4.19 0.88
N ASP A 173 -7.49 3.98 1.03
CA ASP A 173 -8.21 2.82 0.48
C ASP A 173 -8.08 2.73 -1.05
N ALA A 174 -8.41 3.82 -1.75
CA ALA A 174 -8.31 3.86 -3.21
C ALA A 174 -6.87 3.71 -3.69
N TRP A 175 -5.91 4.28 -2.95
CA TRP A 175 -4.49 4.16 -3.27
C TRP A 175 -4.00 2.73 -3.10
N LEU A 176 -4.29 2.07 -1.97
CA LEU A 176 -3.91 0.67 -1.76
C LEU A 176 -4.55 -0.26 -2.79
N ALA A 177 -5.80 -0.01 -3.17
CA ALA A 177 -6.49 -0.77 -4.22
C ALA A 177 -5.87 -0.56 -5.61
N LEU A 178 -5.51 0.68 -5.97
CA LEU A 178 -4.78 0.99 -7.19
C LEU A 178 -3.41 0.31 -7.21
N ARG A 179 -2.67 0.36 -6.10
CA ARG A 179 -1.38 -0.32 -5.98
C ARG A 179 -1.51 -1.83 -6.13
N ALA A 180 -2.53 -2.44 -5.53
CA ALA A 180 -2.80 -3.87 -5.72
C ALA A 180 -3.13 -4.23 -7.18
N LEU A 181 -3.83 -3.36 -7.91
CA LEU A 181 -4.07 -3.56 -9.35
C LEU A 181 -2.78 -3.49 -10.16
N LEU A 182 -1.96 -2.46 -9.94
CA LEU A 182 -0.71 -2.22 -10.67
C LEU A 182 0.34 -3.30 -10.37
N GLU A 183 0.65 -3.54 -9.10
CA GLU A 183 1.62 -4.55 -8.68
C GLU A 183 1.12 -5.97 -9.00
N GLY A 184 -0.18 -6.23 -8.85
CA GLY A 184 -0.76 -7.51 -9.23
C GLY A 184 -0.63 -7.80 -10.73
N ASP A 185 -0.81 -6.79 -11.58
CA ASP A 185 -0.69 -6.92 -13.02
C ASP A 185 0.76 -7.03 -13.50
N ALA A 186 1.69 -6.32 -12.85
CA ALA A 186 3.12 -6.49 -13.06
C ALA A 186 3.58 -7.90 -12.63
N THR A 187 3.21 -8.33 -11.42
CA THR A 187 3.57 -9.66 -10.87
C THR A 187 2.98 -10.80 -11.68
N TRP A 188 1.73 -10.67 -12.14
CA TRP A 188 1.09 -11.66 -13.01
C TRP A 188 1.83 -11.79 -14.35
N THR A 189 2.21 -10.65 -14.95
CA THR A 189 2.95 -10.60 -16.22
C THR A 189 4.35 -11.19 -16.06
N GLU A 190 5.05 -10.79 -15.00
CA GLU A 190 6.36 -11.30 -14.62
C GLU A 190 6.33 -12.81 -14.39
N SER A 191 5.32 -13.31 -13.66
CA SER A 191 5.13 -14.74 -13.42
C SER A 191 4.92 -15.52 -14.71
N ARG A 192 4.16 -14.96 -15.66
CA ARG A 192 3.96 -15.55 -16.98
C ARG A 192 5.25 -15.60 -17.79
N TRP A 193 5.95 -14.48 -17.92
CA TRP A 193 7.24 -14.41 -18.61
C TRP A 193 8.26 -15.36 -17.98
N THR A 194 8.29 -15.43 -16.65
CA THR A 194 9.15 -16.34 -15.92
C THR A 194 8.85 -17.79 -16.27
N ALA A 195 7.57 -18.17 -16.30
CA ALA A 195 7.13 -19.52 -16.66
C ALA A 195 7.42 -19.90 -18.11
N THR A 196 7.24 -18.98 -19.06
CA THR A 196 7.31 -19.26 -20.49
C THR A 196 8.70 -19.07 -21.09
N VAL A 197 9.51 -18.16 -20.52
CA VAL A 197 10.79 -17.73 -21.08
C VAL A 197 11.96 -18.11 -20.17
N LEU A 198 11.91 -17.73 -18.89
CA LEU A 198 13.07 -17.86 -18.01
C LEU A 198 13.24 -19.28 -17.47
N LEU A 199 12.20 -19.86 -16.87
CA LEU A 199 12.21 -21.20 -16.27
C LEU A 199 12.71 -22.29 -17.23
N PRO A 200 12.33 -22.34 -18.52
CA PRO A 200 12.86 -23.31 -19.47
C PRO A 200 14.39 -23.25 -19.68
N ARG A 201 15.04 -22.15 -19.30
CA ARG A 201 16.49 -21.93 -19.42
C ARG A 201 17.24 -22.27 -18.13
N LEU A 202 16.53 -22.52 -17.02
CA LEU A 202 17.13 -22.74 -15.71
C LEU A 202 17.30 -24.22 -15.39
N ALA A 203 18.43 -24.55 -14.77
CA ALA A 203 18.66 -25.87 -14.20
C ALA A 203 17.85 -26.11 -12.90
N SER A 204 17.52 -25.04 -12.17
CA SER A 204 16.77 -25.09 -10.92
C SER A 204 15.95 -23.82 -10.71
N ALA A 205 14.70 -23.98 -10.25
CA ALA A 205 13.85 -22.86 -9.86
C ALA A 205 14.36 -22.11 -8.61
N ALA A 206 15.28 -22.71 -7.84
CA ALA A 206 15.90 -22.06 -6.68
C ALA A 206 16.68 -20.79 -7.08
N ALA A 207 17.19 -20.72 -8.31
CA ALA A 207 17.92 -19.54 -8.81
C ALA A 207 17.03 -18.30 -9.00
N LEU A 208 15.70 -18.45 -8.97
CA LEU A 208 14.74 -17.35 -9.01
C LEU A 208 14.55 -16.66 -7.65
N GLN A 209 15.04 -17.29 -6.57
CA GLN A 209 14.94 -16.73 -5.23
C GLN A 209 16.00 -15.64 -5.03
N PRO A 210 15.61 -14.45 -4.54
CA PRO A 210 16.55 -13.39 -4.25
C PRO A 210 17.32 -13.75 -2.96
N PRO A 211 18.40 -13.01 -2.66
CA PRO A 211 18.99 -13.03 -1.34
C PRO A 211 17.94 -12.66 -0.27
N ALA A 212 18.07 -13.25 0.92
CA ALA A 212 17.23 -12.87 2.05
C ALA A 212 17.47 -11.39 2.42
N ALA A 213 16.39 -10.65 2.68
CA ALA A 213 16.48 -9.29 3.21
C ALA A 213 17.14 -9.31 4.60
N SER A 214 17.94 -8.29 4.91
CA SER A 214 18.62 -8.17 6.21
C SER A 214 17.68 -7.82 7.36
N ALA A 215 16.54 -7.19 7.04
CA ALA A 215 15.55 -6.73 8.01
C ALA A 215 14.14 -6.95 7.46
N ALA A 216 13.22 -7.30 8.37
CA ALA A 216 11.80 -7.32 8.05
C ALA A 216 11.20 -5.91 8.22
N PRO A 217 10.29 -5.48 7.32
CA PRO A 217 9.51 -4.27 7.56
C PRO A 217 8.61 -4.45 8.80
N PRO A 218 8.12 -3.33 9.41
CA PRO A 218 7.10 -3.41 10.44
C PRO A 218 5.88 -4.25 9.99
N PRO A 219 5.23 -5.03 10.88
CA PRO A 219 4.20 -5.99 10.47
C PRO A 219 3.04 -5.40 9.66
N ALA A 220 2.64 -4.16 9.90
CA ALA A 220 1.60 -3.49 9.13
C ALA A 220 2.03 -3.22 7.68
N ILE A 221 3.26 -2.73 7.50
CA ILE A 221 3.87 -2.51 6.18
C ILE A 221 4.06 -3.85 5.45
N ALA A 222 4.51 -4.90 6.16
CA ALA A 222 4.62 -6.24 5.59
C ALA A 222 3.27 -6.75 5.04
N ARG A 223 2.16 -6.47 5.75
CA ARG A 223 0.81 -6.81 5.28
C ARG A 223 0.40 -6.00 4.06
N GLU A 224 0.71 -4.71 3.99
CA GLU A 224 0.42 -3.87 2.82
C GLU A 224 1.13 -4.36 1.57
N VAL A 225 2.43 -4.64 1.68
CA VAL A 225 3.22 -5.23 0.60
C VAL A 225 2.60 -6.58 0.20
N ASN A 226 2.28 -7.45 1.17
CA ASN A 226 1.64 -8.73 0.87
C ASN A 226 0.31 -8.56 0.14
N PHE A 227 -0.53 -7.61 0.55
CA PHE A 227 -1.80 -7.32 -0.11
C PHE A 227 -1.62 -6.89 -1.56
N GLN A 228 -0.66 -6.01 -1.83
CA GLN A 228 -0.40 -5.51 -3.19
C GLN A 228 0.10 -6.62 -4.12
N TYR A 229 1.05 -7.44 -3.65
CA TYR A 229 1.71 -8.44 -4.49
C TYR A 229 0.97 -9.79 -4.54
N VAL A 230 0.33 -10.22 -3.45
CA VAL A 230 -0.35 -11.51 -3.39
C VAL A 230 -1.82 -11.35 -3.74
N ASN A 231 -2.59 -10.60 -2.94
CA ASN A 231 -4.02 -10.42 -3.20
C ASN A 231 -4.25 -9.69 -4.53
N GLY A 232 -3.42 -8.69 -4.85
CA GLY A 232 -3.44 -8.03 -6.16
C GLY A 232 -3.26 -8.98 -7.34
N THR A 233 -2.27 -9.89 -7.27
CA THR A 233 -2.02 -10.89 -8.33
C THR A 233 -3.16 -11.88 -8.47
N GLU A 234 -3.71 -12.35 -7.35
CA GLU A 234 -4.88 -13.25 -7.34
C GLU A 234 -6.09 -12.56 -7.99
N TRP A 235 -6.35 -11.31 -7.61
CA TRP A 235 -7.43 -10.51 -8.19
C TRP A 235 -7.25 -10.29 -9.68
N VAL A 236 -6.04 -9.91 -10.13
CA VAL A 236 -5.72 -9.73 -11.54
C VAL A 236 -5.88 -11.03 -12.33
N ALA A 237 -5.48 -12.17 -11.77
CA ALA A 237 -5.67 -13.46 -12.42
C ALA A 237 -7.16 -13.75 -12.67
N LEU A 238 -8.04 -13.44 -11.71
CA LEU A 238 -9.49 -13.58 -11.86
C LEU A 238 -10.06 -12.60 -12.92
N LEU A 239 -9.62 -11.34 -12.91
CA LEU A 239 -10.01 -10.34 -13.90
C LEU A 239 -9.64 -10.79 -15.31
N ARG A 240 -8.40 -11.25 -15.52
CA ARG A 240 -7.91 -11.74 -16.80
C ARG A 240 -8.62 -13.01 -17.26
N GLY A 241 -9.01 -13.88 -16.32
CA GLY A 241 -9.86 -15.05 -16.60
C GLY A 241 -11.25 -14.67 -17.13
N SER A 242 -11.76 -13.48 -16.80
CA SER A 242 -13.01 -12.92 -17.32
C SER A 242 -12.84 -12.20 -18.66
N GLY A 243 -11.60 -11.99 -19.12
CA GLY A 243 -11.26 -11.42 -20.42
C GLY A 243 -9.96 -10.62 -20.38
N PRO A 244 -9.14 -10.64 -21.45
CA PRO A 244 -7.81 -10.05 -21.46
C PRO A 244 -7.79 -8.52 -21.25
N ALA A 245 -8.90 -7.84 -21.57
CA ALA A 245 -9.03 -6.39 -21.44
C ALA A 245 -9.61 -5.93 -20.08
N ALA A 246 -9.89 -6.83 -19.14
CA ALA A 246 -10.56 -6.47 -17.88
C ALA A 246 -9.70 -5.54 -17.00
N VAL A 247 -8.42 -5.86 -16.85
CA VAL A 247 -7.46 -5.02 -16.11
C VAL A 247 -7.31 -3.66 -16.78
N ASP A 248 -7.14 -3.65 -18.10
CA ASP A 248 -6.94 -2.42 -18.86
C ASP A 248 -8.15 -1.46 -18.80
N ARG A 249 -9.37 -1.99 -18.67
CA ARG A 249 -10.56 -1.15 -18.44
C ARG A 249 -10.51 -0.44 -17.10
N LEU A 250 -10.14 -1.15 -16.03
CA LEU A 250 -9.99 -0.52 -14.71
C LEU A 250 -8.91 0.57 -14.72
N LEU A 251 -7.81 0.36 -15.45
CA LEU A 251 -6.73 1.34 -15.59
C LEU A 251 -7.06 2.51 -16.51
N ARG A 252 -8.01 2.37 -17.47
CA ARG A 252 -8.43 3.48 -18.36
C ARG A 252 -9.58 4.29 -17.79
N ASP A 253 -10.56 3.63 -17.18
CA ASP A 253 -11.86 4.22 -16.91
C ASP A 253 -11.90 5.01 -15.59
N ALA A 254 -10.77 5.09 -14.87
CA ALA A 254 -10.63 5.74 -13.56
C ALA A 254 -11.76 5.35 -12.57
N SER A 255 -12.18 4.08 -12.64
CA SER A 255 -13.25 3.56 -11.77
C SER A 255 -12.84 3.71 -10.30
N PRO A 256 -13.76 4.10 -9.40
CA PRO A 256 -13.46 4.16 -7.97
C PRO A 256 -12.99 2.78 -7.48
N LEU A 257 -11.71 2.69 -7.14
CA LEU A 257 -11.11 1.50 -6.56
C LEU A 257 -11.26 1.53 -5.04
N ALA A 258 -11.44 0.35 -4.46
CA ALA A 258 -11.49 0.13 -3.02
C ALA A 258 -10.86 -1.22 -2.71
N THR A 259 -10.23 -1.35 -1.55
CA THR A 259 -9.56 -2.60 -1.14
C THR A 259 -10.54 -3.76 -1.04
N ALA A 260 -11.82 -3.49 -0.76
CA ALA A 260 -12.91 -4.46 -0.83
C ALA A 260 -13.05 -5.14 -2.20
N LEU A 261 -12.78 -4.45 -3.32
CA LEU A 261 -12.83 -5.05 -4.66
C LEU A 261 -11.71 -6.07 -4.89
N VAL A 262 -10.57 -5.87 -4.23
CA VAL A 262 -9.43 -6.78 -4.28
C VAL A 262 -9.70 -8.03 -3.43
N LEU A 263 -10.27 -7.83 -2.24
CA LEU A 263 -10.58 -8.91 -1.30
C LEU A 263 -11.80 -9.74 -1.74
N HIS A 264 -12.77 -9.10 -2.40
CA HIS A 264 -14.05 -9.69 -2.78
C HIS A 264 -14.34 -9.44 -4.27
N PRO A 265 -13.71 -10.22 -5.18
CA PRO A 265 -13.82 -10.03 -6.62
C PRO A 265 -15.24 -10.20 -7.19
N ASP A 266 -16.18 -10.74 -6.40
CA ASP A 266 -17.58 -10.91 -6.78
C ASP A 266 -18.45 -9.65 -6.52
N LEU A 267 -18.00 -8.67 -5.73
CA LEU A 267 -18.77 -7.46 -5.41
C LEU A 267 -19.32 -6.70 -6.62
N PRO A 268 -18.58 -6.53 -7.75
CA PRO A 268 -19.14 -5.86 -8.93
C PRO A 268 -20.40 -6.52 -9.48
N ARG A 269 -20.59 -7.83 -9.27
CA ARG A 269 -21.77 -8.59 -9.74
C ARG A 269 -23.01 -8.32 -8.91
N THR A 270 -22.87 -7.75 -7.72
CA THR A 270 -23.99 -7.45 -6.81
C THR A 270 -24.48 -6.00 -6.96
N GLY A 271 -23.85 -5.19 -7.82
CA GLY A 271 -24.12 -3.76 -7.92
C GLY A 271 -23.50 -2.94 -6.77
N TRP A 272 -22.59 -3.54 -6.01
CA TRP A 272 -21.90 -2.87 -4.91
C TRP A 272 -21.08 -1.67 -5.43
N THR A 273 -21.14 -0.56 -4.70
CA THR A 273 -20.29 0.61 -4.90
C THR A 273 -19.86 1.16 -3.54
N PRO A 274 -18.67 1.77 -3.41
CA PRO A 274 -18.25 2.40 -2.17
C PRO A 274 -19.27 3.45 -1.73
N SER A 275 -19.85 3.28 -0.54
CA SER A 275 -20.97 4.10 -0.06
C SER A 275 -20.51 5.06 1.03
N GLY A 276 -19.85 6.16 0.63
CA GLY A 276 -19.15 7.09 1.54
C GLY A 276 -19.77 7.27 2.94
N ALA A 277 -18.94 7.18 3.97
CA ALA A 277 -19.31 7.58 5.33
C ALA A 277 -19.10 9.10 5.50
N ALA A 278 -19.75 9.73 6.48
CA ALA A 278 -19.56 11.15 6.75
C ALA A 278 -19.33 11.38 8.25
N ILE A 279 -18.30 12.17 8.55
CA ILE A 279 -18.08 12.74 9.88
C ILE A 279 -18.55 14.20 9.82
N PRO A 280 -19.36 14.67 10.79
CA PRO A 280 -19.82 16.06 10.81
C PRO A 280 -18.66 17.06 10.75
N PRO A 281 -18.78 18.15 9.97
CA PRO A 281 -17.74 19.16 9.89
C PRO A 281 -17.68 20.00 11.18
N GLY A 282 -16.47 20.45 11.52
CA GLY A 282 -16.23 21.37 12.63
C GLY A 282 -15.14 20.87 13.58
N ALA A 283 -14.99 21.57 14.70
CA ALA A 283 -14.02 21.25 15.74
C ALA A 283 -14.75 20.89 17.04
N PRO A 284 -14.24 19.91 17.81
CA PRO A 284 -14.91 19.46 19.04
C PRO A 284 -14.79 20.45 20.21
N ALA A 285 -13.83 21.37 20.16
CA ALA A 285 -13.63 22.40 21.18
C ALA A 285 -12.90 23.63 20.59
N GLU A 286 -12.88 24.73 21.34
CA GLU A 286 -12.13 25.94 20.98
C GLU A 286 -10.63 25.64 20.83
N GLY A 287 -9.99 26.26 19.83
CA GLY A 287 -8.57 26.07 19.52
C GLY A 287 -8.24 24.77 18.78
N TRP A 288 -9.18 23.83 18.64
CA TRP A 288 -8.99 22.65 17.81
C TRP A 288 -9.11 22.96 16.32
N GLN A 289 -8.32 22.25 15.52
CA GLN A 289 -8.33 22.37 14.06
C GLN A 289 -8.74 21.02 13.46
N ALA A 290 -9.75 21.04 12.60
CA ALA A 290 -10.03 19.92 11.71
C ALA A 290 -9.08 20.03 10.51
N ASN A 291 -8.32 18.98 10.27
CA ASN A 291 -7.31 18.96 9.22
C ASN A 291 -7.83 18.13 8.04
N ASP A 292 -7.28 16.93 7.87
CA ASP A 292 -7.50 16.08 6.72
C ASP A 292 -8.58 15.03 6.97
N SER A 293 -9.24 14.64 5.89
CA SER A 293 -10.09 13.46 5.83
C SER A 293 -9.44 12.38 4.98
N ASP A 294 -9.72 11.11 5.29
CA ASP A 294 -9.27 9.97 4.49
C ASP A 294 -10.28 8.81 4.60
N SER A 295 -10.06 7.74 3.84
CA SER A 295 -10.74 6.44 3.96
C SER A 295 -9.65 5.37 3.99
N LEU A 296 -9.71 4.46 4.96
CA LEU A 296 -8.67 3.44 5.17
C LEU A 296 -9.02 2.12 4.49
N GLY A 297 -10.30 1.83 4.34
CA GLY A 297 -10.75 0.66 3.60
C GLY A 297 -10.81 -0.61 4.43
N GLU A 298 -11.42 -1.64 3.86
CA GLU A 298 -11.57 -2.96 4.47
C GLU A 298 -10.22 -3.59 4.83
N PHE A 299 -9.24 -3.49 3.94
CA PHE A 299 -7.93 -4.10 4.17
C PHE A 299 -7.23 -3.51 5.40
N LEU A 300 -7.18 -2.18 5.55
CA LEU A 300 -6.55 -1.58 6.72
C LEU A 300 -7.35 -1.77 8.00
N LEU A 301 -8.68 -1.89 7.90
CA LEU A 301 -9.51 -2.29 9.03
C LEU A 301 -9.13 -3.69 9.54
N ALA A 302 -8.97 -4.66 8.63
CA ALA A 302 -8.47 -5.99 8.97
C ALA A 302 -7.02 -5.95 9.50
N SER A 303 -6.14 -5.16 8.87
CA SER A 303 -4.74 -5.01 9.30
C SER A 303 -4.62 -4.39 10.70
N TYR A 304 -5.52 -3.48 11.06
CA TYR A 304 -5.62 -2.90 12.39
C TYR A 304 -6.02 -3.95 13.42
N LEU A 305 -7.06 -4.75 13.16
CA LEU A 305 -7.45 -5.86 14.03
C LEU A 305 -6.30 -6.89 14.20
N GLN A 306 -5.58 -7.18 13.12
CA GLN A 306 -4.40 -8.08 13.13
C GLN A 306 -3.20 -7.56 13.93
N SER A 307 -3.24 -6.32 14.42
CA SER A 307 -2.21 -5.82 15.33
C SER A 307 -2.18 -6.54 16.68
N ALA A 308 -3.30 -7.17 17.07
CA ALA A 308 -3.40 -7.93 18.32
C ALA A 308 -4.21 -9.22 18.20
N LEU A 309 -4.87 -9.47 17.07
CA LEU A 309 -5.74 -10.63 16.85
C LEU A 309 -5.21 -11.54 15.73
N PRO A 310 -5.61 -12.83 15.70
CA PRO A 310 -5.27 -13.72 14.59
C PRO A 310 -5.81 -13.24 13.24
N ALA A 311 -5.14 -13.61 12.14
CA ALA A 311 -5.44 -13.14 10.79
C ALA A 311 -6.87 -13.41 10.34
N LEU A 312 -7.30 -14.68 10.35
CA LEU A 312 -8.62 -15.07 9.83
C LEU A 312 -9.79 -14.38 10.57
N PRO A 313 -9.87 -14.39 11.92
CA PRO A 313 -10.90 -13.64 12.64
C PRO A 313 -10.90 -12.14 12.34
N SER A 314 -9.73 -11.55 12.09
CA SER A 314 -9.62 -10.12 11.76
C SER A 314 -10.20 -9.78 10.39
N PHE A 315 -9.94 -10.62 9.38
CA PHE A 315 -10.56 -10.47 8.06
C PHE A 315 -12.08 -10.71 8.11
N GLN A 316 -12.53 -11.71 8.87
CA GLN A 316 -13.96 -11.98 9.04
C GLN A 316 -14.70 -10.81 9.70
N ALA A 317 -14.06 -10.13 10.65
CA ALA A 317 -14.64 -8.98 11.34
C ALA A 317 -14.63 -7.69 10.53
N ALA A 318 -13.71 -7.58 9.56
CA ALA A 318 -13.66 -6.45 8.63
C ALA A 318 -14.58 -6.65 7.41
N ALA A 319 -14.91 -7.92 7.10
CA ALA A 319 -15.85 -8.26 6.04
C ALA A 319 -17.18 -7.51 6.21
N GLY A 320 -17.82 -7.22 5.08
CA GLY A 320 -19.02 -6.40 5.10
C GLY A 320 -18.76 -4.90 5.21
N TRP A 321 -17.50 -4.47 5.24
CA TRP A 321 -17.17 -3.06 5.09
C TRP A 321 -17.83 -2.48 3.82
N ALA A 322 -18.57 -1.38 3.99
CA ALA A 322 -19.28 -0.70 2.90
C ALA A 322 -18.69 0.68 2.59
N ALA A 323 -18.15 1.35 3.61
CA ALA A 323 -17.32 2.55 3.51
C ALA A 323 -16.74 2.92 4.87
N ASP A 324 -15.76 3.81 4.88
CA ASP A 324 -15.34 4.51 6.08
C ASP A 324 -14.91 5.94 5.79
N THR A 325 -14.74 6.70 6.85
CA THR A 325 -14.13 8.03 6.82
C THR A 325 -13.39 8.24 8.11
N ILE A 326 -12.14 8.70 8.00
CA ILE A 326 -11.41 9.29 9.11
C ILE A 326 -11.42 10.81 8.99
N GLN A 327 -11.44 11.47 10.14
CA GLN A 327 -11.17 12.90 10.26
C GLN A 327 -10.04 13.07 11.27
N LEU A 328 -8.95 13.70 10.82
CA LEU A 328 -7.84 14.09 11.67
C LEU A 328 -8.11 15.47 12.27
N TYR A 329 -7.68 15.61 13.52
CA TYR A 329 -7.75 16.83 14.29
C TYR A 329 -6.39 17.15 14.91
N ARG A 330 -6.13 18.43 15.14
CA ARG A 330 -5.12 18.91 16.09
C ARG A 330 -5.80 19.56 17.27
N THR A 331 -5.43 19.14 18.47
CA THR A 331 -5.83 19.78 19.72
C THR A 331 -5.24 21.20 19.82
N ALA A 332 -5.71 22.00 20.78
CA ALA A 332 -5.20 23.36 21.00
C ALA A 332 -3.68 23.40 21.30
N ASP A 333 -3.13 22.34 21.91
CA ASP A 333 -1.68 22.17 22.15
C ASP A 333 -0.94 21.45 21.01
N GLY A 334 -1.61 21.22 19.87
CA GLY A 334 -1.01 20.70 18.64
C GLY A 334 -0.91 19.18 18.51
N ARG A 335 -1.42 18.42 19.49
CA ARG A 335 -1.39 16.94 19.48
C ARG A 335 -2.41 16.37 18.49
N PRO A 336 -2.11 15.22 17.87
CA PRO A 336 -3.03 14.58 16.94
C PRO A 336 -4.19 13.88 17.68
N ALA A 337 -5.39 13.99 17.09
CA ALA A 337 -6.55 13.17 17.40
C ALA A 337 -7.24 12.73 16.10
N MET A 338 -8.03 11.67 16.16
CA MET A 338 -8.71 11.10 15.00
C MET A 338 -10.07 10.56 15.40
N ALA A 339 -11.08 10.79 14.56
CA ALA A 339 -12.32 10.04 14.57
C ALA A 339 -12.35 9.14 13.32
N TRP A 340 -12.81 7.91 13.45
CA TRP A 340 -12.96 6.94 12.37
C TRP A 340 -14.37 6.36 12.42
N ARG A 341 -15.18 6.72 11.43
CA ARG A 341 -16.53 6.20 11.27
C ARG A 341 -16.55 5.16 10.17
N ILE A 342 -17.06 3.98 10.49
CA ILE A 342 -17.05 2.81 9.63
C ILE A 342 -18.51 2.36 9.44
N ARG A 343 -18.92 2.17 8.19
CA ARG A 343 -20.23 1.64 7.81
C ARG A 343 -20.08 0.23 7.26
N PHE A 344 -20.91 -0.68 7.75
CA PHE A 344 -21.01 -2.06 7.29
C PHE A 344 -22.27 -2.27 6.43
N GLN A 345 -22.41 -3.41 5.75
CA GLN A 345 -23.61 -3.68 4.94
C GLN A 345 -24.84 -3.80 5.83
N ASP A 346 -24.68 -4.36 7.04
CA ASP A 346 -25.76 -4.46 8.00
C ASP A 346 -25.31 -4.28 9.47
N ALA A 347 -26.30 -4.24 10.38
CA ALA A 347 -26.08 -4.07 11.81
C ALA A 347 -25.42 -5.29 12.47
N LYS A 348 -25.54 -6.48 11.88
CA LYS A 348 -24.92 -7.70 12.40
C LYS A 348 -23.41 -7.63 12.18
N GLU A 349 -22.97 -7.27 10.98
CA GLU A 349 -21.55 -7.07 10.65
C GLU A 349 -20.92 -5.96 11.51
N ALA A 350 -21.62 -4.84 11.70
CA ALA A 350 -21.18 -3.77 12.59
C ALA A 350 -21.01 -4.26 14.05
N GLY A 351 -21.93 -5.08 14.54
CA GLY A 351 -21.85 -5.71 15.86
C GLY A 351 -20.70 -6.72 15.98
N GLU A 352 -20.46 -7.52 14.95
CA GLU A 352 -19.34 -8.46 14.88
C GLU A 352 -18.00 -7.71 14.92
N PHE A 353 -17.84 -6.64 14.14
CA PHE A 353 -16.68 -5.77 14.19
C PHE A 353 -16.49 -5.14 15.57
N ALA A 354 -17.54 -4.54 16.14
CA ALA A 354 -17.49 -3.87 17.44
C ALA A 354 -17.08 -4.82 18.57
N SER A 355 -17.52 -6.07 18.51
CA SER A 355 -17.11 -7.13 19.45
C SER A 355 -15.62 -7.47 19.30
N ARG A 356 -15.12 -7.57 18.06
CA ARG A 356 -13.71 -7.88 17.78
C ARG A 356 -12.78 -6.72 18.09
N HIS A 357 -13.21 -5.49 17.84
CA HIS A 357 -12.47 -4.31 18.26
C HIS A 357 -12.35 -4.23 19.79
N ARG A 358 -13.41 -4.58 20.55
CA ARG A 358 -13.30 -4.72 22.02
C ARG A 358 -12.22 -5.73 22.42
N GLU A 359 -12.18 -6.91 21.79
CA GLU A 359 -11.14 -7.91 22.08
C GLU A 359 -9.73 -7.37 21.79
N LEU A 360 -9.56 -6.60 20.71
CA LEU A 360 -8.29 -5.90 20.44
C LEU A 360 -7.93 -4.93 21.56
N LEU A 361 -8.89 -4.14 22.04
CA LEU A 361 -8.66 -3.19 23.13
C LEU A 361 -8.29 -3.90 24.44
N GLU A 362 -8.93 -5.03 24.77
CA GLU A 362 -8.60 -5.87 25.92
C GLU A 362 -7.16 -6.38 25.89
N ARG A 363 -6.59 -6.60 24.70
CA ARG A 363 -5.19 -7.04 24.54
C ARG A 363 -4.16 -5.90 24.57
N ARG A 364 -4.56 -4.68 24.19
CA ARG A 364 -3.65 -3.55 23.98
C ARG A 364 -3.71 -2.47 25.05
N ALA A 365 -4.80 -2.39 25.80
CA ALA A 365 -5.00 -1.38 26.83
C ALA A 365 -4.36 -1.81 28.16
N ASP A 366 -3.78 -0.84 28.88
CA ASP A 366 -3.44 -1.03 30.29
C ASP A 366 -4.68 -0.86 31.18
N ARG A 367 -5.65 -0.06 30.72
CA ARG A 367 -6.90 0.19 31.43
C ARG A 367 -8.07 0.28 30.46
N LEU A 368 -9.13 -0.47 30.76
CA LEU A 368 -10.43 -0.36 30.11
C LEU A 368 -11.46 0.23 31.06
N THR A 369 -12.25 1.17 30.57
CA THR A 369 -13.35 1.79 31.30
C THR A 369 -14.62 1.74 30.44
N GLN A 370 -15.62 1.01 30.93
CA GLN A 370 -16.95 0.99 30.32
C GLN A 370 -17.81 2.11 30.91
N ARG A 371 -18.39 2.94 30.05
CA ARG A 371 -19.42 3.94 30.37
C ARG A 371 -20.68 3.64 29.52
N PRO A 372 -21.86 4.19 29.86
CA PRO A 372 -23.02 4.07 29.00
C PRO A 372 -22.71 4.57 27.58
N GLY A 373 -22.98 3.73 26.57
CA GLY A 373 -22.73 4.05 25.16
C GLY A 373 -21.27 4.14 24.72
N MET A 374 -20.29 3.82 25.58
CA MET A 374 -18.87 4.06 25.28
C MET A 374 -17.92 3.12 26.02
N LEU A 375 -16.96 2.55 25.30
CA LEU A 375 -15.80 1.82 25.86
C LEU A 375 -14.54 2.66 25.65
N THR A 376 -13.84 3.00 26.73
CA THR A 376 -12.57 3.75 26.69
C THR A 376 -11.40 2.84 27.06
N ALA A 377 -10.32 2.95 26.31
CA ALA A 377 -9.11 2.15 26.43
C ALA A 377 -7.88 3.05 26.47
N ASP A 378 -7.18 3.09 27.59
CA ASP A 378 -5.89 3.77 27.71
C ASP A 378 -4.78 2.78 27.36
N ARG A 379 -4.08 3.02 26.24
CA ARG A 379 -2.98 2.16 25.75
C ARG A 379 -1.64 2.57 26.34
N ARG A 380 -0.70 1.61 26.33
CA ARG A 380 0.70 1.77 26.76
C ARG A 380 1.45 2.90 26.04
N ASP A 381 1.14 3.11 24.77
CA ASP A 381 1.74 4.16 23.95
C ASP A 381 1.08 5.53 24.12
N SER A 382 0.38 5.73 25.25
CA SER A 382 -0.28 6.99 25.62
C SER A 382 -1.38 7.43 24.65
N VAL A 383 -1.90 6.52 23.82
CA VAL A 383 -3.10 6.76 23.02
C VAL A 383 -4.33 6.26 23.77
N THR A 384 -5.29 7.14 24.02
CA THR A 384 -6.64 6.75 24.45
C THR A 384 -7.48 6.45 23.23
N VAL A 385 -8.09 5.26 23.20
CA VAL A 385 -9.04 4.83 22.19
C VAL A 385 -10.44 4.77 22.80
N VAL A 386 -11.41 5.31 22.09
CA VAL A 386 -12.82 5.26 22.47
C VAL A 386 -13.60 4.56 21.36
N GLN A 387 -14.33 3.50 21.72
CA GLN A 387 -15.33 2.88 20.87
C GLN A 387 -16.71 3.32 21.35
N LEU A 388 -17.47 3.98 20.47
CA LEU A 388 -18.87 4.26 20.72
C LEU A 388 -19.72 3.01 20.49
N GLU A 389 -20.86 2.93 21.16
CA GLU A 389 -21.86 1.89 20.91
C GLU A 389 -22.30 1.93 19.42
N PRO A 390 -22.39 0.78 18.74
CA PRO A 390 -22.82 0.73 17.35
C PRO A 390 -24.19 1.37 17.15
N GLN A 391 -24.34 2.16 16.10
CA GLN A 391 -25.58 2.83 15.71
C GLN A 391 -26.06 2.24 14.38
N GLY A 392 -27.00 1.29 14.42
CA GLY A 392 -27.41 0.55 13.23
C GLY A 392 -26.23 -0.24 12.64
N ASN A 393 -25.85 0.06 11.41
CA ASN A 393 -24.71 -0.54 10.71
C ASN A 393 -23.43 0.30 10.79
N GLU A 394 -23.34 1.26 11.73
CA GLU A 394 -22.17 2.12 11.88
C GLU A 394 -21.45 1.91 13.22
N VAL A 395 -20.12 1.95 13.17
CA VAL A 395 -19.24 1.95 14.35
C VAL A 395 -18.34 3.18 14.26
N THR A 396 -18.22 3.92 15.36
CA THR A 396 -17.34 5.09 15.45
C THR A 396 -16.26 4.84 16.50
N LEU A 397 -15.01 4.97 16.07
CA LEU A 397 -13.81 4.86 16.89
C LEU A 397 -13.13 6.23 16.98
N ILE A 398 -12.50 6.51 18.11
CA ILE A 398 -11.81 7.78 18.36
C ILE A 398 -10.45 7.46 18.96
N PHE A 399 -9.42 8.20 18.54
CA PHE A 399 -8.04 8.03 18.97
C PHE A 399 -7.48 9.40 19.34
N ALA A 400 -6.86 9.56 20.52
CA ALA A 400 -6.16 10.78 20.89
C ALA A 400 -5.01 10.48 21.85
N GLY A 401 -3.95 11.30 21.82
CA GLY A 401 -2.82 11.17 22.75
C GLY A 401 -3.11 11.59 24.21
N GLN A 402 -4.35 11.94 24.52
CA GLN A 402 -4.82 12.29 25.86
C GLN A 402 -6.28 11.86 26.05
N SER A 403 -6.61 11.38 27.25
CA SER A 403 -7.96 10.90 27.57
C SER A 403 -9.01 12.01 27.45
N ASP A 404 -8.73 13.21 27.99
CA ASP A 404 -9.65 14.36 27.92
C ASP A 404 -9.97 14.78 26.48
N ALA A 405 -8.98 14.67 25.58
CA ALA A 405 -9.15 14.97 24.16
C ALA A 405 -10.04 13.92 23.47
N ALA A 406 -9.83 12.63 23.77
CA ALA A 406 -10.68 11.55 23.26
C ALA A 406 -12.13 11.72 23.75
N GLU A 407 -12.33 12.02 25.03
CA GLU A 407 -13.66 12.23 25.61
C GLU A 407 -14.36 13.50 25.08
N ALA A 408 -13.62 14.58 24.83
CA ALA A 408 -14.15 15.79 24.20
C ALA A 408 -14.66 15.50 22.77
N LEU A 409 -13.86 14.79 21.97
CA LEU A 409 -14.25 14.39 20.62
C LEU A 409 -15.42 13.41 20.62
N ALA A 410 -15.48 12.47 21.58
CA ALA A 410 -16.59 11.55 21.73
C ALA A 410 -17.91 12.28 22.02
N ARG A 411 -17.91 13.24 22.96
CA ARG A 411 -19.08 14.05 23.27
C ARG A 411 -19.53 14.90 22.08
N TYR A 412 -18.59 15.47 21.33
CA TYR A 412 -18.90 16.23 20.12
C TYR A 412 -19.64 15.39 19.07
N LEU A 413 -19.21 14.12 18.88
CA LEU A 413 -19.83 13.22 17.91
C LEU A 413 -21.15 12.59 18.38
N LEU A 414 -21.40 12.52 19.69
CA LEU A 414 -22.66 12.02 20.26
C LEU A 414 -23.76 13.09 20.38
N ASN A 415 -23.40 14.36 20.57
CA ASN A 415 -24.34 15.45 20.79
C ASN A 415 -24.84 16.11 19.49
N ARG A 416 -24.74 15.42 18.35
CA ARG A 416 -25.02 15.95 17.01
C ARG A 416 -26.02 15.11 16.25
#